data_AF-A0A969JXF2-F1
#
_entry.id   AF-A0A969JXF2-F1
#
_cell.length_a   1.000
_cell.length_b   1.000
_cell.length_c   1.000
_cell.angle_alpha   90.00
_cell.angle_beta   90.00
_cell.angle_gamma   90.00
#
_symmetry.space_group_name_H-M   'P 1'
#
loop_
_entity.id
_entity.type
_entity.pdbx_description
1 polymer ?
#
loop_
_entity_poly.entity_id
_entity_poly.type
_entity_poly.pdbx_seq_one_letter_code
_entity_poly.pdbx_strand_id
1 'polypeptide(L)'
;GKYKRTLTVLGENTDQGREKFIEELEDVHILFQEFVASNRPDLKIAEVATGESWYGRRALEHKLVDQLITSDEYLMKSCEDAEVFEVKWVEHKKPIDRLLEKFASLGVKRAAVGKMRIQ
;
A
#
# COMPACT_ATOMS: atom_id res chain seq x y z
N GLY A 1 -16.55 -15.50 -20.18
CA GLY A 1 -17.46 -14.52 -20.79
C GLY A 1 -16.80 -13.98 -22.04
N LYS A 2 -17.61 -13.55 -23.03
CA LYS A 2 -17.18 -13.14 -24.38
C LYS A 2 -16.08 -12.05 -24.39
N TYR A 3 -15.93 -11.32 -23.28
CA TYR A 3 -14.96 -10.22 -23.12
C TYR A 3 -13.94 -10.43 -21.98
N LYS A 4 -13.80 -11.65 -21.42
CA LYS A 4 -12.84 -11.89 -20.31
C LYS A 4 -11.35 -11.80 -20.74
N ARG A 5 -11.07 -11.69 -22.05
CA ARG A 5 -9.72 -11.61 -22.64
C ARG A 5 -9.80 -10.71 -23.87
N THR A 6 -9.78 -9.40 -23.67
CA THR A 6 -9.88 -8.39 -24.73
C THR A 6 -8.65 -8.33 -25.63
N LEU A 7 -7.47 -8.72 -25.11
CA LEU A 7 -6.24 -8.91 -25.89
C LEU A 7 -5.46 -10.12 -25.37
N THR A 8 -4.87 -10.90 -26.27
CA THR A 8 -3.99 -12.04 -25.92
C THR A 8 -2.67 -11.92 -26.66
N VAL A 9 -1.54 -12.14 -25.98
CA VAL A 9 -0.19 -12.08 -26.56
C VAL A 9 0.04 -13.14 -27.65
N LEU A 10 -0.80 -14.19 -27.68
CA LEU A 10 -0.67 -15.37 -28.54
C LEU A 10 -1.87 -15.63 -29.47
N GLY A 11 -2.81 -14.69 -29.59
CA GLY A 11 -4.03 -14.84 -30.42
C GLY A 11 -4.25 -13.66 -31.37
N GLU A 12 -5.13 -13.81 -32.36
CA GLU A 12 -5.49 -12.70 -33.25
C GLU A 12 -6.31 -11.64 -32.50
N ASN A 13 -5.78 -10.41 -32.44
CA ASN A 13 -6.49 -9.26 -31.91
C ASN A 13 -7.44 -8.74 -33.00
N THR A 14 -8.73 -9.05 -32.89
CA THR A 14 -9.76 -8.51 -33.79
C THR A 14 -9.98 -7.01 -33.54
N ASP A 15 -10.42 -6.27 -34.55
CA ASP A 15 -10.66 -4.83 -34.41
C ASP A 15 -11.73 -4.53 -33.34
N GLN A 16 -12.78 -5.35 -33.25
CA GLN A 16 -13.78 -5.27 -32.18
C GLN A 16 -13.19 -5.51 -30.77
N GLY A 17 -12.19 -6.41 -30.65
CA GLY A 17 -11.49 -6.65 -29.39
C GLY A 17 -10.62 -5.47 -28.97
N ARG A 18 -9.99 -4.80 -29.94
CA ARG A 18 -9.21 -3.57 -29.71
C ARG A 18 -10.09 -2.39 -29.33
N GLU A 19 -11.21 -2.19 -30.03
CA GLU A 19 -12.18 -1.14 -29.70
C GLU A 19 -12.71 -1.31 -28.28
N LYS A 20 -13.11 -2.52 -27.89
CA LYS A 20 -13.59 -2.78 -26.53
C LYS A 20 -12.51 -2.55 -25.48
N PHE A 21 -11.26 -2.89 -25.78
CA PHE A 21 -10.13 -2.63 -24.88
C PHE A 21 -9.87 -1.13 -24.69
N ILE A 22 -9.97 -0.34 -25.75
CA ILE A 22 -9.81 1.12 -25.67
C ILE A 22 -10.93 1.73 -24.83
N GLU A 23 -12.18 1.32 -25.05
CA GLU A 23 -13.33 1.74 -24.23
C GLU A 23 -13.11 1.41 -22.74
N GLU A 24 -12.67 0.18 -22.43
CA GLU A 24 -12.37 -0.23 -21.04
C GLU A 24 -11.23 0.59 -20.42
N LEU A 25 -10.22 0.97 -21.20
CA LEU A 25 -9.13 1.82 -20.71
C LEU A 25 -9.59 3.26 -20.43
N GLU A 26 -10.42 3.83 -21.30
CA GLU A 26 -10.98 5.16 -21.13
C GLU A 26 -11.91 5.21 -19.90
N ASP A 27 -12.77 4.21 -19.72
CA ASP A 27 -13.64 4.09 -18.55
C ASP A 27 -12.83 4.03 -17.25
N VAL A 28 -11.78 3.21 -17.20
CA VAL A 28 -10.90 3.11 -16.02
C VAL A 28 -10.19 4.44 -15.75
N HIS A 29 -9.78 5.15 -16.80
CA HIS A 29 -9.13 6.45 -16.67
C HIS A 29 -10.08 7.51 -16.08
N ILE A 30 -11.34 7.55 -16.52
CA ILE A 30 -12.38 8.43 -15.97
C ILE A 30 -12.64 8.11 -14.50
N LEU A 31 -12.85 6.84 -14.16
CA LEU A 31 -13.07 6.40 -12.79
C LEU A 31 -11.91 6.77 -11.86
N PHE A 32 -10.67 6.68 -12.35
CA PHE A 32 -9.50 7.11 -11.60
C PHE A 32 -9.51 8.62 -11.36
N GLN A 33 -9.80 9.43 -12.38
CA GLN A 33 -9.92 10.88 -12.24
C GLN A 33 -11.01 11.28 -11.23
N GLU A 34 -12.17 10.63 -11.28
CA GLU A 34 -13.28 10.86 -10.33
C GLU A 34 -12.90 10.51 -8.89
N PHE A 35 -12.21 9.38 -8.69
CA PHE A 35 -11.70 8.97 -7.39
C PHE A 35 -10.72 10.01 -6.82
N VAL A 36 -9.80 10.51 -7.63
CA VAL A 36 -8.84 11.52 -7.17
C VAL A 36 -9.55 12.85 -6.90
N ALA A 37 -10.46 13.29 -7.77
CA ALA A 37 -11.21 14.55 -7.60
C ALA A 37 -12.06 14.56 -6.32
N SER A 38 -12.70 13.43 -5.98
CA SER A 38 -13.51 13.31 -4.76
C SER A 38 -12.68 13.36 -3.47
N ASN A 39 -11.43 12.88 -3.50
CA ASN A 39 -10.53 12.91 -2.35
C ASN A 39 -9.66 14.18 -2.28
N ARG A 40 -9.50 14.90 -3.40
CA ARG A 40 -8.76 16.17 -3.49
C ARG A 40 -9.55 17.23 -4.27
N PRO A 41 -10.60 17.84 -3.70
CA PRO A 41 -11.47 18.80 -4.40
C PRO A 41 -10.73 20.02 -4.96
N ASP A 42 -9.63 20.43 -4.32
CA ASP A 42 -8.82 21.57 -4.73
C ASP A 42 -7.78 21.25 -5.82
N LEU A 43 -7.70 19.98 -6.25
CA LEU A 43 -6.78 19.52 -7.28
C LEU A 43 -7.34 19.83 -8.66
N LYS A 44 -6.51 20.45 -9.51
CA LYS A 44 -6.85 20.66 -10.91
C LYS A 44 -6.53 19.41 -11.73
N ILE A 45 -7.45 18.45 -11.74
CA ILE A 45 -7.30 17.15 -12.40
C ILE A 45 -6.85 17.28 -13.86
N ALA A 46 -7.43 18.22 -14.63
CA ALA A 46 -7.10 18.42 -16.04
C ALA A 46 -5.63 18.80 -16.30
N GLU A 47 -4.93 19.40 -15.31
CA GLU A 47 -3.51 19.76 -15.43
C GLU A 47 -2.57 18.58 -15.14
N VAL A 48 -3.04 17.53 -14.46
CA VAL A 48 -2.19 16.45 -13.93
C VAL A 48 -2.52 15.06 -14.51
N ALA A 49 -3.72 14.87 -15.06
CA ALA A 49 -4.18 13.60 -15.64
C ALA A 49 -3.65 13.35 -17.07
N THR A 50 -2.40 13.73 -17.35
CA THR A 50 -1.76 13.63 -18.68
C THR A 50 -0.99 12.33 -18.88
N GLY A 51 -0.84 11.51 -17.83
CA GLY A 51 0.03 10.33 -17.82
C GLY A 51 1.50 10.63 -17.51
N GLU A 52 1.84 11.89 -17.23
CA GLU A 52 3.18 12.30 -16.82
C GLU A 52 3.49 11.94 -15.37
N SER A 53 4.79 11.89 -15.05
CA SER A 53 5.27 11.65 -13.70
C SER A 53 5.69 12.94 -13.00
N TRP A 54 5.24 13.11 -11.75
CA TRP A 54 5.50 14.30 -10.95
C TRP A 54 6.46 13.99 -9.81
N TYR A 55 7.64 14.62 -9.81
CA TYR A 55 8.59 14.52 -8.69
C TYR A 55 8.09 15.33 -7.48
N GLY A 56 8.51 14.93 -6.27
CA GLY A 56 7.94 15.40 -5.00
C GLY A 56 7.64 16.91 -4.92
N ARG A 57 8.59 17.79 -5.27
CA ARG A 57 8.35 19.25 -5.25
C ARG A 57 7.22 19.68 -6.18
N ARG A 58 7.20 19.17 -7.41
CA ARG A 58 6.13 19.46 -8.37
C ARG A 58 4.81 18.83 -7.94
N ALA A 59 4.86 17.61 -7.39
CA ALA A 59 3.65 16.97 -6.86
C ALA A 59 3.02 17.81 -5.74
N LEU A 60 3.83 18.42 -4.88
CA LEU A 60 3.35 19.33 -3.85
C LEU A 60 2.76 20.62 -4.46
N GLU A 61 3.44 21.23 -5.43
CA GLU A 61 2.96 22.43 -6.15
C GLU A 61 1.62 22.21 -6.84
N HIS A 62 1.43 21.04 -7.45
CA HIS A 62 0.17 20.62 -8.08
C HIS A 62 -0.86 20.08 -7.09
N LYS A 63 -0.59 20.06 -5.78
CA LYS A 63 -1.48 19.49 -4.74
C LYS A 63 -1.80 18.00 -4.91
N LEU A 64 -0.89 17.25 -5.54
CA LEU A 64 -0.96 15.79 -5.65
C LEU A 64 -0.54 15.08 -4.36
N VAL A 65 0.24 15.76 -3.52
CA VAL A 65 0.62 15.32 -2.17
C VAL A 65 0.48 16.49 -1.20
N ASP A 66 0.38 16.17 0.08
CA ASP A 66 0.10 17.18 1.12
C ASP A 66 1.39 17.70 1.77
N GLN A 67 2.43 16.87 1.83
CA GLN A 67 3.73 17.23 2.41
C GLN A 67 4.86 16.38 1.84
N LEU A 68 6.08 16.94 1.86
CA LEU A 68 7.33 16.21 1.64
C LEU A 68 8.06 16.01 2.95
N ILE A 69 8.13 14.76 3.40
CA ILE A 69 8.69 14.36 4.69
C ILE A 69 9.20 12.92 4.59
N THR A 70 10.13 12.53 5.47
CA THR A 70 10.56 11.13 5.57
C THR A 70 9.55 10.28 6.34
N SER A 71 9.59 8.97 6.14
CA SER A 71 8.76 8.03 6.92
C SER A 71 8.98 8.17 8.42
N ASP A 72 10.24 8.33 8.83
CA ASP A 72 10.61 8.38 10.25
C ASP A 72 10.06 9.64 10.91
N GLU A 73 10.16 10.80 10.24
CA GLU A 73 9.65 12.06 10.77
C GLU A 73 8.11 12.06 10.80
N TYR A 74 7.44 11.47 9.81
CA TYR A 74 5.98 11.28 9.82
C TYR A 74 5.52 10.44 11.02
N LEU A 75 6.20 9.32 11.28
CA LEU A 75 5.87 8.44 12.41
C LEU A 75 6.11 9.13 13.75
N MET A 76 7.25 9.80 13.91
CA MET A 76 7.58 10.52 15.15
C MET A 76 6.54 11.61 15.46
N LYS A 77 6.14 12.40 14.46
CA LYS A 77 5.05 13.39 14.61
C LYS A 77 3.72 12.72 14.96
N SER A 78 3.37 11.64 14.29
CA SER A 78 2.11 10.91 14.56
C SER A 78 2.05 10.38 16.00
N CYS A 79 3.19 9.97 16.57
CA CYS A 79 3.28 9.51 17.96
C CYS A 79 3.09 10.62 19.00
N GLU A 80 3.16 11.91 18.63
CA GLU A 80 2.88 13.01 19.57
C GLU A 80 1.38 13.09 19.90
N ASP A 81 0.53 12.76 18.93
CA ASP A 81 -0.94 12.90 19.01
C ASP A 81 -1.70 11.56 19.07
N ALA A 82 -1.01 10.42 18.96
CA ALA A 82 -1.62 9.09 18.91
C ALA A 82 -0.98 8.07 19.87
N GLU A 83 -1.78 7.13 20.35
CA GLU A 83 -1.30 6.00 21.16
C GLU A 83 -0.57 4.96 20.29
N VAL A 84 0.58 4.49 20.77
CA VAL A 84 1.44 3.53 20.06
C VAL A 84 1.30 2.14 20.65
N PHE A 85 0.89 1.17 19.83
CA PHE A 85 0.71 -0.22 20.25
C PHE A 85 1.68 -1.17 19.55
N GLU A 86 2.29 -2.07 20.33
CA GLU A 86 3.06 -3.19 19.77
C GLU A 86 2.12 -4.36 19.47
N VAL A 87 1.92 -4.66 18.19
CA VAL A 87 1.15 -5.85 17.76
C VAL A 87 2.12 -6.98 17.45
N LYS A 88 1.95 -8.11 18.15
CA LYS A 88 2.68 -9.35 17.88
C LYS A 88 1.71 -10.40 17.37
N TRP A 89 2.01 -10.97 16.21
CA TRP A 89 1.37 -12.20 15.79
C TRP A 89 1.79 -13.33 16.74
N VAL A 90 0.82 -13.90 17.47
CA VAL A 90 1.06 -15.03 18.37
C VAL A 90 0.42 -16.27 17.76
N GLU A 91 1.26 -17.19 17.31
CA GLU A 91 0.79 -18.50 16.87
C GLU A 91 0.38 -19.34 18.07
N HIS A 92 -0.87 -19.79 18.09
CA HIS A 92 -1.39 -20.64 19.16
C HIS A 92 -0.85 -22.06 18.99
N LYS A 93 0.33 -22.31 19.57
CA LYS A 93 0.91 -23.65 19.66
C LYS A 93 0.09 -24.53 20.58
N LYS A 94 -0.07 -25.81 20.21
CA LYS A 94 -0.74 -26.79 21.07
C LYS A 94 0.03 -26.90 22.39
N PRO A 95 -0.64 -27.21 23.52
CA PRO A 95 0.02 -27.34 24.82
C PRO A 95 1.23 -28.30 24.79
N ILE A 96 1.18 -29.32 23.93
CA ILE A 96 2.24 -30.32 23.77
C ILE A 96 3.49 -29.74 23.11
N ASP A 97 3.33 -28.84 22.13
CA ASP A 97 4.44 -28.18 21.45
C ASP A 97 5.13 -27.17 22.39
N ARG A 98 4.34 -26.46 23.22
CA ARG A 98 4.87 -25.57 24.27
C ARG A 98 5.64 -26.34 25.34
N LEU A 99 5.24 -27.57 25.65
CA LEU A 99 5.91 -28.42 26.62
C LEU A 99 7.24 -28.94 26.07
N LEU A 100 7.26 -29.42 24.82
CA LEU A 100 8.48 -29.88 24.14
C LEU A 100 9.53 -28.77 23.99
N GLU A 101 9.13 -27.54 23.67
CA GLU A 101 10.05 -26.38 23.60
C GLU A 101 10.66 -26.01 24.95
N LYS A 102 9.89 -26.15 26.04
CA LYS A 102 10.42 -25.94 27.41
C LYS A 102 11.48 -26.99 27.75
N PHE A 103 11.28 -28.25 27.37
CA PHE A 103 12.28 -29.31 27.56
C PHE A 103 13.52 -29.11 26.67
N ALA A 104 13.37 -28.60 25.44
CA ALA A 104 14.50 -28.27 24.57
C ALA A 104 15.30 -27.05 25.06
N SER A 105 14.63 -26.02 25.58
CA SER A 105 15.27 -24.78 26.08
C SER A 105 15.95 -24.94 27.45
N LEU A 106 15.59 -25.97 28.23
CA LEU A 106 16.30 -26.35 29.46
C LEU A 106 17.77 -26.77 29.23
N GLY A 107 18.16 -27.09 27.99
CA GLY A 107 19.55 -27.37 27.59
C GLY A 107 20.35 -26.17 27.07
N VAL A 108 19.72 -25.00 26.83
CA VAL A 108 20.38 -23.83 26.24
C VAL A 108 20.28 -22.63 27.20
N LYS A 109 21.40 -22.28 27.85
CA LYS A 109 21.51 -21.07 28.68
C LYS A 109 21.22 -19.83 27.82
N ARG A 110 20.11 -19.14 28.06
CA ARG A 110 19.86 -17.79 27.50
C ARG A 110 20.56 -16.74 28.36
N ALA A 111 21.52 -16.03 27.75
CA ALA A 111 21.98 -14.75 28.26
C ALA A 111 20.84 -13.72 28.15
N ALA A 112 20.57 -13.01 29.25
CA ALA A 112 19.57 -11.96 29.30
C ALA A 112 20.02 -10.75 28.47
N VAL A 113 19.15 -10.25 27.60
CA VAL A 113 19.30 -8.94 26.94
C VAL A 113 18.10 -8.09 27.34
N GLY A 114 18.39 -6.82 27.64
CA GLY A 114 17.61 -5.90 28.45
C GLY A 114 16.18 -5.60 28.01
N LYS A 115 15.32 -5.35 28.99
CA LYS A 115 14.06 -4.62 28.86
C LYS A 115 14.36 -3.16 28.52
N MET A 116 13.83 -2.65 27.42
CA MET A 116 13.65 -1.21 27.23
C MET A 116 12.19 -0.89 27.54
N ARG A 117 11.98 -0.06 28.56
CA ARG A 117 10.68 0.45 29.00
C ARG A 117 10.67 1.92 28.60
N ILE A 118 9.70 2.31 27.78
CA ILE A 118 9.40 3.72 27.54
C ILE A 118 8.07 3.98 28.23
N GLN A 119 8.05 5.04 29.04
CA GLN A 119 6.89 5.48 29.82
C GLN A 119 5.79 6.00 28.91
#